data_AF-A0A975K6I8-F1
#
_entry.id   AF-A0A975K6I8-F1
#
_cell.length_a   1.000
_cell.length_b   1.000
_cell.length_c   1.000
_cell.angle_alpha   90.00
_cell.angle_beta   90.00
_cell.angle_gamma   90.00
#
_symmetry.space_group_name_H-M   'P 1'
#
loop_
_entity.id
_entity.type
_entity.pdbx_description
1 polymer ?
#
loop_
_entity_poly.entity_id
_entity_poly.type
_entity_poly.pdbx_seq_one_letter_code
_entity_poly.pdbx_strand_id
1 'polypeptide(L)'
;MAEPELIAGALAGWQRTMTNYGCVLTIQVGESEEQFETHEYQRVLVALNDRQLRSLARDLQRAAETRGIQLWGKPGFFSRIFRRKKLPDVQVHPLVEA
;
A
#
# COMPACT_ATOMS: atom_id res chain seq x y z
N MET A 1 24.02 -8.64 8.46
CA MET A 1 22.74 -8.07 7.95
C MET A 1 21.70 -9.14 8.14
N ALA A 2 20.59 -8.85 8.83
CA ALA A 2 19.52 -9.83 9.02
C ALA A 2 18.93 -10.18 7.65
N GLU A 3 18.64 -11.46 7.41
CA GLU A 3 17.89 -11.86 6.22
C GLU A 3 16.51 -11.20 6.26
N PRO A 4 15.99 -10.70 5.13
CA PRO A 4 14.66 -10.13 5.10
C PRO A 4 13.65 -11.22 5.45
N GLU A 5 12.93 -11.03 6.56
CA GLU A 5 11.86 -11.92 6.96
C GLU A 5 10.78 -11.92 5.87
N LEU A 6 10.51 -13.10 5.32
CA LEU A 6 9.46 -13.28 4.32
C LEU A 6 8.11 -13.28 5.03
N ILE A 7 7.38 -12.17 4.88
CA ILE A 7 5.99 -12.08 5.36
C ILE A 7 5.09 -12.76 4.32
N ALA A 8 4.46 -13.86 4.71
CA ALA A 8 3.61 -14.66 3.83
C ALA A 8 2.23 -14.88 4.48
N GLY A 9 1.18 -14.37 3.83
CA GLY A 9 -0.18 -14.52 4.32
C GLY A 9 -1.20 -13.93 3.36
N ALA A 10 -2.45 -13.87 3.80
CA ALA A 10 -3.54 -13.28 3.03
C ALA A 10 -3.61 -11.76 3.26
N LEU A 11 -3.81 -11.01 2.18
CA LEU A 11 -4.03 -9.58 2.23
C LEU A 11 -5.37 -9.29 2.91
N ALA A 12 -5.32 -8.77 4.13
CA ALA A 12 -6.51 -8.39 4.89
C ALA A 12 -7.00 -6.98 4.52
N GLY A 13 -6.07 -6.07 4.22
CA GLY A 13 -6.39 -4.68 3.96
C GLY A 13 -5.22 -3.87 3.46
N TRP A 14 -5.50 -2.68 2.96
CA TRP A 14 -4.46 -1.73 2.58
C TRP A 14 -4.95 -0.29 2.72
N GLN A 15 -4.01 0.61 2.99
CA GLN A 15 -4.24 2.05 3.06
C GLN A 15 -3.11 2.78 2.32
N ARG A 16 -3.47 3.82 1.58
CA ARG A 16 -2.50 4.71 0.93
C ARG A 16 -2.54 6.09 1.54
N THR A 17 -1.39 6.56 2.02
CA THR A 17 -1.19 7.94 2.51
C THR A 17 -0.28 8.68 1.55
N MET A 18 -0.79 9.73 0.92
CA MET A 18 -0.03 10.55 -0.02
C MET A 18 0.93 11.49 0.73
N THR A 19 2.13 11.70 0.19
CA THR A 19 3.16 12.61 0.70
C THR A 19 3.62 13.54 -0.43
N ASN A 20 4.41 14.57 -0.12
CA ASN A 20 4.92 15.51 -1.12
C ASN A 20 5.80 14.84 -2.21
N TYR A 21 6.34 13.65 -1.93
CA TYR A 21 7.29 12.95 -2.81
C TYR A 21 6.77 11.60 -3.34
N GLY A 22 5.54 11.23 -3.01
CA GLY A 22 4.94 9.97 -3.41
C GLY A 22 3.84 9.51 -2.44
N CYS A 23 3.92 8.28 -1.96
CA CYS A 23 3.02 7.76 -0.94
C CYS A 23 3.67 6.70 -0.04
N VAL A 24 3.11 6.55 1.16
CA VAL A 24 3.30 5.36 2.00
C VAL A 24 2.11 4.45 1.80
N LEU A 25 2.36 3.22 1.37
CA LEU A 25 1.38 2.15 1.27
C LEU A 25 1.51 1.26 2.51
N THR A 26 0.46 1.22 3.33
CA THR A 26 0.34 0.28 4.45
C THR A 26 -0.42 -0.93 3.96
N ILE A 27 0.17 -2.11 4.09
CA ILE A 27 -0.42 -3.41 3.73
C ILE A 27 -0.62 -4.19 5.02
N GLN A 28 -1.83 -4.72 5.22
CA GLN A 28 -2.16 -5.58 6.35
C GLN A 28 -2.22 -7.02 5.87
N VAL A 29 -1.42 -7.88 6.49
CA VAL A 29 -1.31 -9.30 6.15
C VAL A 29 -1.68 -10.12 7.38
N GLY A 30 -2.61 -11.05 7.21
CA GLY A 30 -2.94 -12.06 8.21
C GLY A 30 -2.39 -13.42 7.78
N GLU A 31 -1.71 -14.12 8.68
CA GLU A 31 -1.08 -15.41 8.42
C GLU A 31 -1.91 -16.60 8.90
N SER A 32 -2.79 -16.38 9.88
CA SER A 32 -3.65 -17.40 10.47
C SER A 32 -5.10 -16.91 10.60
N GLU A 33 -6.04 -17.85 10.64
CA GLU A 33 -7.47 -17.58 10.90
C GLU A 33 -7.66 -16.80 12.21
N GLU A 34 -6.90 -17.15 13.26
CA GLU A 34 -6.90 -16.45 14.55
C GLU A 34 -6.58 -14.96 14.39
N GLN A 35 -5.56 -14.59 13.60
CA GLN A 35 -5.23 -13.18 13.33
C GLN A 35 -6.35 -12.44 12.58
N PHE A 36 -7.12 -13.14 11.75
CA PHE A 36 -8.29 -12.55 11.09
C PHE A 36 -9.44 -12.31 12.07
N GLU A 37 -9.68 -13.23 13.00
CA GLU A 37 -10.71 -13.08 14.02
C GLU A 37 -10.37 -11.96 15.01
N THR A 38 -9.14 -11.93 15.51
CA THR A 38 -8.67 -10.92 16.49
C THR A 38 -8.28 -9.58 15.85
N HIS A 39 -8.22 -9.52 14.52
CA HIS A 39 -7.77 -8.35 13.74
C HIS A 39 -6.30 -7.96 14.01
N GLU A 40 -5.50 -8.90 14.51
CA GLU A 40 -4.08 -8.72 14.81
C GLU A 40 -3.22 -8.97 13.57
N TYR A 41 -3.34 -8.06 12.60
CA TYR A 41 -2.61 -8.15 11.33
C TYR A 41 -1.17 -7.63 11.44
N GLN A 42 -0.25 -8.30 10.74
CA GLN A 42 1.06 -7.73 10.46
C GLN A 42 0.94 -6.56 9.50
N ARG A 43 1.69 -5.47 9.76
CA ARG A 43 1.63 -4.23 8.98
C ARG A 43 2.94 -4.01 8.26
N VAL A 44 2.90 -4.11 6.92
CA VAL A 44 4.03 -3.80 6.05
C VAL A 44 3.90 -2.37 5.53
N LEU A 45 4.91 -1.55 5.78
CA LEU A 45 4.97 -0.16 5.34
C LEU A 45 5.90 -0.05 4.14
N VAL A 46 5.37 0.38 3.00
CA VAL A 46 6.14 0.53 1.77
C VAL A 46 6.12 2.00 1.34
N ALA A 47 7.28 2.66 1.42
CA ALA A 47 7.45 3.99 0.87
C ALA A 47 7.72 3.91 -0.64
N LEU A 48 6.89 4.58 -1.42
CA LEU A 48 6.96 4.59 -2.89
C LEU A 48 7.00 6.02 -3.38
N ASN A 49 7.98 6.34 -4.21
CA ASN A 49 7.95 7.58 -4.97
C ASN A 49 6.95 7.51 -6.13
N ASP A 50 6.69 8.65 -6.75
CA ASP A 50 5.77 8.79 -7.88
C ASP A 50 6.05 7.85 -9.05
N ARG A 51 7.33 7.56 -9.35
CA ARG A 51 7.71 6.64 -10.43
C ARG A 51 7.41 5.19 -10.05
N GLN A 52 7.76 4.78 -8.83
CA GLN A 52 7.51 3.44 -8.32
C GLN A 52 6.01 3.16 -8.21
N LEU A 53 5.23 4.13 -7.72
CA LEU A 53 3.77 4.02 -7.65
C LEU A 53 3.15 3.81 -9.04
N ARG A 54 3.63 4.53 -10.07
CA ARG A 54 3.19 4.32 -11.46
C ARG A 54 3.58 2.95 -11.99
N SER A 55 4.75 2.42 -11.63
CA SER A 55 5.16 1.07 -12.03
C SER A 55 4.25 0.03 -11.39
N LEU A 56 4.09 0.11 -10.06
CA LEU A 56 3.24 -0.80 -9.29
C LEU A 56 1.79 -0.81 -9.81
N ALA A 57 1.22 0.37 -10.09
CA ALA A 57 -0.14 0.45 -10.64
C ALA A 57 -0.28 -0.26 -12.00
N ARG A 58 0.73 -0.14 -12.88
CA ARG A 58 0.73 -0.84 -14.17
C ARG A 58 0.85 -2.35 -14.00
N ASP A 59 1.69 -2.80 -13.08
CA ASP A 59 1.89 -4.23 -12.84
C ASP A 59 0.65 -4.87 -12.19
N LEU A 60 -0.01 -4.16 -11.26
CA LEU A 60 -1.29 -4.58 -10.70
C LEU A 60 -2.41 -4.61 -11.76
N GLN A 61 -2.44 -3.63 -12.67
CA GLN A 61 -3.38 -3.64 -13.79
C GLN A 61 -3.17 -4.85 -14.70
N ARG A 62 -1.93 -5.14 -15.10
CA ARG A 62 -1.59 -6.32 -15.90
C ARG A 62 -1.95 -7.63 -15.20
N ALA A 63 -1.72 -7.70 -13.88
CA ALA A 63 -2.06 -8.87 -13.08
C ALA A 63 -3.58 -9.08 -13.00
N ALA A 64 -4.36 -7.99 -12.86
CA ALA A 64 -5.81 -8.05 -12.87
C ALA A 64 -6.35 -8.50 -14.24
N GLU A 65 -5.84 -7.93 -15.34
CA GLU A 65 -6.20 -8.31 -16.71
C GLU A 65 -5.92 -9.80 -16.97
N THR A 66 -4.74 -10.28 -16.59
CA THR A 66 -4.36 -11.71 -16.69
C THR A 66 -5.31 -12.62 -15.92
N ARG A 67 -5.86 -12.15 -14.79
CA ARG A 67 -6.81 -12.89 -13.95
C ARG A 67 -8.28 -12.68 -14.32
N GLY A 68 -8.56 -11.94 -15.40
CA GLY A 68 -9.94 -11.61 -15.79
C GLY A 68 -10.67 -10.68 -14.81
N ILE A 69 -9.93 -9.99 -13.93
CA ILE A 69 -10.50 -9.06 -12.95
C ILE A 69 -10.66 -7.70 -13.63
N GLN A 70 -11.90 -7.24 -13.79
CA GLN A 70 -12.19 -5.89 -14.26
C GLN A 70 -11.97 -4.87 -13.14
N LEU A 71 -10.96 -4.02 -13.32
CA LEU A 71 -10.70 -2.91 -12.40
C LEU A 71 -11.67 -1.76 -12.68
N TRP A 72 -12.40 -1.35 -11.66
CA TRP A 72 -13.28 -0.19 -11.73
C TRP A 72 -12.46 1.09 -11.59
N GLY A 73 -12.25 1.80 -12.71
CA GLY A 73 -11.61 3.12 -12.69
C GLY A 73 -12.54 4.17 -12.07
N LYS A 74 -12.03 4.97 -11.11
CA LYS A 74 -12.76 6.15 -10.62
C LYS A 74 -12.86 7.19 -11.76
N PRO A 75 -14.04 7.78 -12.05
CA PRO A 75 -14.20 8.76 -13.11
C PRO A 75 -13.22 9.94 -12.98
N GLY A 76 -12.55 10.30 -14.08
CA GLY A 76 -11.42 11.24 -14.12
C GLY A 76 -11.72 12.68 -13.66
N PHE A 77 -12.98 13.04 -13.45
CA PHE A 77 -13.37 14.36 -12.95
C PHE A 77 -13.16 14.52 -11.44
N PHE A 78 -13.37 13.46 -10.66
CA PHE A 78 -13.21 13.51 -9.20
C PHE A 78 -11.74 13.45 -8.78
N SER A 79 -10.86 12.81 -9.55
CA SER A 79 -9.43 12.69 -9.22
C SER A 79 -8.70 14.04 -9.19
N ARG A 80 -9.15 15.04 -9.95
CA ARG A 80 -8.59 16.41 -9.93
C ARG A 80 -8.89 17.17 -8.64
N ILE A 81 -10.08 16.97 -8.07
CA ILE A 81 -10.54 17.73 -6.89
C ILE A 81 -9.86 17.22 -5.62
N PHE A 82 -9.57 15.91 -5.53
CA PHE A 82 -8.90 15.30 -4.36
C PHE A 82 -7.37 15.40 -4.38
N ARG A 83 -6.77 15.85 -5.49
CA ARG A 83 -5.29 15.95 -5.62
C ARG A 83 -4.68 17.12 -4.84
N ARG A 84 -5.50 17.97 -4.21
CA ARG A 84 -5.09 19.27 -3.63
C ARG A 84 -5.37 19.44 -2.14
N LYS A 85 -5.67 18.36 -1.41
CA LYS A 85 -5.66 18.44 0.07
C LYS A 85 -4.20 18.43 0.52
N LYS A 86 -3.80 19.43 1.33
CA LYS A 86 -2.47 19.53 1.97
C LYS A 86 -2.10 18.14 2.48
N LEU A 87 -1.05 17.57 1.90
CA LEU A 87 -0.56 16.26 2.25
C LEU A 87 0.04 16.37 3.64
N PRO A 88 -0.32 15.48 4.59
CA PRO A 88 0.27 15.52 5.91
C PRO A 88 1.78 15.34 5.77
N ASP A 89 2.56 16.13 6.51
CA ASP A 89 3.96 15.79 6.77
C ASP A 89 3.94 14.49 7.59
N VAL A 90 4.19 13.38 6.90
CA VAL A 90 4.35 12.09 7.56
C VAL A 90 5.68 12.16 8.28
N GLN A 91 5.65 12.33 9.60
CA GLN A 91 6.82 12.13 10.44
C GLN A 91 7.21 10.65 10.33
N VAL A 92 8.23 10.36 9.53
CA VAL A 92 8.84 9.03 9.46
C VAL A 92 9.71 8.91 10.71
N HIS A 93 9.17 8.33 11.78
CA HIS A 93 10.01 7.93 12.90
C HIS A 93 10.98 6.86 12.40
N PRO A 94 12.31 7.03 12.57
CA PRO A 94 13.25 6.01 12.20
C PRO A 94 12.96 4.75 13.03
N LEU A 95 12.56 3.68 12.35
CA LEU A 95 12.72 2.34 12.89
C LEU A 95 14.23 2.09 12.94
N VAL A 96 14.71 1.64 14.11
CA VAL A 96 16.11 1.44 14.51
C VAL A 96 16.70 2.63 15.30
N GLU A 97 16.42 2.64 16.60
CA GLU A 97 17.47 2.96 17.58
C GLU A 97 18.31 1.68 17.76
N ALA A 98 19.62 1.83 17.60
CA ALA A 98 20.63 0.78 17.80
C ALA A 98 21.00 0.64 19.28
#